data_AF-A0A2P0QLX6-F1
#
_entry.id   AF-A0A2P0QLX6-F1
#
_cell.length_a   1.000
_cell.length_b   1.000
_cell.length_c   1.000
_cell.angle_alpha   90.00
_cell.angle_beta   90.00
_cell.angle_gamma   90.00
#
_symmetry.space_group_name_H-M   'P 1'
#
loop_
_entity.id
_entity.type
_entity.pdbx_description
1 polymer ?
#
loop_
_entity_poly.entity_id
_entity_poly.type
_entity_poly.pdbx_seq_one_letter_code
_entity_poly.pdbx_strand_id
1 'polypeptide(L)' 'MKTVTLTVKQAPELYLECESITPDSFAGKKADEIAKLPAYQGKEDTTLGEYFTIAGEAGATAAETQIILNGDCSKMKYIG' A
#
# COMPACT_ATOMS: atom_id res chain seq x y z
N MET A 1 -13.86 6.92 -10.55
CA MET A 1 -12.56 6.38 -10.13
C MET A 1 -11.88 7.39 -9.23
N LYS A 2 -11.45 6.95 -8.05
CA LYS A 2 -10.61 7.71 -7.13
C LYS A 2 -9.22 7.10 -7.10
N THR A 3 -8.24 7.90 -6.71
CA THR A 3 -6.83 7.52 -6.76
C THR A 3 -6.22 7.57 -5.38
N VAL A 4 -5.55 6.48 -5.02
CA VAL A 4 -4.69 6.38 -3.85
C VAL A 4 -3.24 6.34 -4.33
N THR A 5 -2.43 7.25 -3.83
CA THR A 5 -1.01 7.33 -4.13
C THR A 5 -0.22 6.87 -2.92
N LEU A 6 0.60 5.83 -3.08
CA LEU A 6 1.61 5.44 -2.09
C LEU A 6 2.97 5.93 -2.56
N THR A 7 3.63 6.75 -1.74
CA THR A 7 4.99 7.22 -2.01
C THR A 7 5.96 6.53 -1.06
N VAL A 8 6.98 5.86 -1.59
CA VAL A 8 8.00 5.17 -0.78
C VAL A 8 8.69 6.20 0.12
N LYS A 9 8.55 6.02 1.44
CA LYS A 9 9.16 6.85 2.49
C LYS A 9 10.56 6.36 2.83
N GLN A 10 10.72 5.04 2.90
CA GLN A 10 11.99 4.38 3.20
C GLN A 10 12.06 3.00 2.55
N ALA A 11 13.26 2.55 2.23
CA ALA A 11 13.48 1.21 1.70
C ALA A 11 13.50 0.19 2.86
N PRO A 12 12.86 -0.98 2.68
CA PRO A 12 12.98 -2.08 3.64
C PRO A 12 14.41 -2.66 3.66
N GLU A 13 14.80 -3.21 4.80
CA GLU A 13 16.10 -3.89 4.93
C GLU A 13 16.11 -5.15 4.06
N LEU A 14 15.06 -5.96 4.16
CA LEU A 14 14.79 -7.12 3.31
C LEU A 14 13.74 -6.80 2.23
N TYR A 15 13.12 -7.83 1.63
CA TYR A 15 11.97 -7.63 0.77
C TYR A 15 10.72 -7.40 1.62
N LEU A 16 9.92 -6.40 1.23
CA LEU A 16 8.62 -6.11 1.83
C LEU A 16 7.51 -6.81 1.05
N GLU A 17 6.77 -7.66 1.73
CA GLU A 17 5.61 -8.39 1.22
C GLU A 17 4.38 -7.50 1.38
N CYS A 18 3.82 -7.13 0.24
CA CYS A 18 2.82 -6.07 0.09
C CYS A 18 1.47 -6.62 -0.40
N GLU A 19 1.07 -7.81 0.06
CA GLU A 19 -0.17 -8.49 -0.37
C GLU A 19 -1.43 -7.64 -0.17
N SER A 20 -1.40 -6.72 0.80
CA SER A 20 -2.49 -5.77 1.05
C SER A 20 -2.61 -4.66 -0.01
N ILE A 21 -1.62 -4.45 -0.88
CA ILE A 21 -1.66 -3.44 -1.95
C ILE A 21 -2.48 -3.98 -3.12
N THR A 22 -3.79 -4.01 -2.92
CA THR A 22 -4.78 -4.41 -3.93
C THR A 22 -5.97 -3.46 -3.91
N PRO A 23 -6.62 -3.20 -5.08
CA PRO A 23 -7.82 -2.36 -5.14
C PRO A 23 -8.94 -2.87 -4.22
N ASP A 24 -9.06 -4.19 -4.07
CA ASP A 24 -10.02 -4.84 -3.16
C ASP A 24 -9.77 -4.53 -1.69
N SER A 25 -8.49 -4.58 -1.26
CA SER A 25 -8.13 -4.25 0.12
C SER A 25 -8.29 -2.76 0.43
N PHE A 26 -8.20 -1.90 -0.58
CA PHE A 26 -8.24 -0.45 -0.44
C PHE A 26 -9.67 0.10 -0.54
N ALA A 27 -10.55 -0.55 -1.29
CA ALA A 27 -11.93 -0.11 -1.52
C ALA A 27 -12.65 0.24 -0.21
N GLY A 28 -13.28 1.41 -0.18
CA GLY A 28 -14.01 1.93 0.98
C GLY A 28 -13.13 2.41 2.15
N LYS A 29 -11.80 2.33 2.05
CA LYS A 29 -10.87 2.81 3.09
C LYS A 29 -10.32 4.21 2.79
N LYS A 30 -9.95 4.90 3.87
CA LYS A 30 -9.23 6.18 3.81
C LYS A 30 -7.72 5.96 3.93
N ALA A 31 -6.92 6.97 3.61
CA ALA A 31 -5.46 6.91 3.68
C ALA A 31 -4.95 6.38 5.03
N ASP A 32 -5.48 6.86 6.16
CA ASP A 32 -5.08 6.41 7.50
C ASP A 32 -5.42 4.93 7.79
N GLU A 33 -6.48 4.41 7.19
CA GLU A 33 -6.89 3.02 7.33
C GLU A 33 -6.06 2.11 6.41
N ILE A 34 -5.70 2.60 5.23
CA ILE A 34 -4.78 1.94 4.31
C ILE A 34 -3.38 1.87 4.92
N ALA A 35 -2.94 2.91 5.62
CA ALA A 35 -1.66 2.94 6.31
C ALA A 35 -1.52 1.83 7.36
N LYS A 36 -2.63 1.40 7.97
CA LYS A 36 -2.66 0.32 8.97
C LYS A 36 -2.76 -1.08 8.37
N LEU A 37 -2.88 -1.20 7.05
CA LEU A 37 -2.95 -2.51 6.41
C LEU A 37 -1.63 -3.26 6.62
N PRO A 38 -1.71 -4.59 6.84
CA PRO A 38 -0.53 -5.38 7.14
C PRO A 38 0.39 -5.45 5.93
N ALA A 39 1.68 -5.39 6.21
CA ALA A 39 2.76 -5.78 5.32
C ALA A 39 3.73 -6.65 6.12
N TYR A 40 4.61 -7.38 5.45
CA TYR A 40 5.54 -8.28 6.14
C TYR A 40 6.95 -8.09 5.62
N GLN A 41 7.92 -8.15 6.53
CA GLN A 41 9.34 -8.18 6.17
C GLN A 41 9.94 -9.46 6.75
N GLY A 42 9.86 -10.56 6.00
CA GLY A 42 10.38 -11.86 6.46
C GLY A 42 9.48 -12.48 7.53
N LYS A 43 9.83 -12.33 8.81
CA LYS A 43 9.02 -12.82 9.95
C LYS A 43 8.38 -11.70 10.77
N GLU A 44 8.65 -10.46 10.39
CA GLU A 44 8.19 -9.29 11.12
C GLU A 44 6.89 -8.78 10.52
N ASP A 45 5.87 -8.68 11.38
CA ASP A 45 4.62 -8.01 11.05
C ASP A 45 4.84 -6.50 11.07
N THR A 46 4.43 -5.83 10.01
CA THR A 46 4.53 -4.38 9.88
C THR A 46 3.31 -3.82 9.15
N THR A 47 3.32 -2.54 8.83
CA THR A 47 2.19 -1.88 8.16
C THR A 47 2.66 -1.09 6.94
N LEU A 48 1.76 -0.84 6.00
CA LEU A 48 2.06 -0.03 4.82
C LEU A 48 2.53 1.39 5.19
N GLY A 49 2.00 1.97 6.26
CA GLY A 49 2.35 3.32 6.72
C GLY A 49 3.79 3.50 7.18
N GLU A 50 4.48 2.41 7.56
CA GLU A 50 5.89 2.47 7.95
C GLU A 50 6.80 2.73 6.74
N TYR A 51 6.43 2.19 5.57
CA TYR A 51 7.25 2.26 4.34
C TYR A 51 6.69 3.21 3.30
N PHE A 52 5.41 3.56 3.37
CA PHE A 52 4.74 4.40 2.40
C PHE A 52 4.05 5.59 3.05
N THR A 53 4.14 6.75 2.39
CA THR A 53 3.23 7.87 2.63
C THR A 53 2.02 7.70 1.73
N ILE A 54 0.84 7.51 2.32
CA ILE A 54 -0.42 7.29 1.59
C ILE A 54 -1.20 8.60 1.50
N ALA A 55 -1.60 8.96 0.28
CA ALA A 55 -2.40 10.14 0.00
C ALA A 55 -3.58 9.80 -0.92
N GLY A 56 -4.64 10.60 -0.82
CA GLY A 56 -5.86 10.42 -1.62
C GLY A 56 -6.91 9.55 -0.93
N GLU A 57 -7.85 9.05 -1.72
CA GLU A 57 -8.99 8.28 -1.25
C GLU A 57 -9.27 7.11 -2.18
N ALA A 58 -9.62 5.95 -1.61
CA ALA A 58 -10.10 4.83 -2.41
C ALA A 58 -11.54 5.05 -2.86
N GLY A 59 -11.91 4.42 -3.99
CA GLY A 59 -13.28 4.34 -4.43
C GLY A 59 -14.13 3.50 -3.47
N ALA A 60 -15.45 3.53 -3.63
CA ALA A 60 -16.34 2.67 -2.84
C ALA A 60 -16.14 1.17 -3.18
N THR A 61 -15.67 0.90 -4.40
CA THR A 61 -15.44 -0.45 -4.94
C THR A 61 -14.04 -0.58 -5.51
N ALA A 62 -13.58 -1.82 -5.71
CA ALA A 62 -12.28 -2.11 -6.33
C ALA A 62 -12.17 -1.52 -7.75
N ALA A 63 -13.25 -1.61 -8.55
CA ALA A 63 -13.32 -1.05 -9.91
C ALA A 63 -13.18 0.47 -9.96
N GLU A 64 -13.50 1.15 -8.86
CA GLU A 64 -13.38 2.60 -8.73
C GLU A 64 -12.09 3.04 -8.04
N THR A 65 -11.22 2.10 -7.68
CA THR A 65 -9.99 2.38 -6.92
C THR A 65 -8.78 2.20 -7.83
N GLN A 66 -8.05 3.29 -8.05
CA GLN A 66 -6.77 3.29 -8.74
C GLN A 66 -5.64 3.46 -7.73
N ILE A 67 -4.62 2.60 -7.83
CA ILE A 67 -3.43 2.67 -6.98
C ILE A 67 -2.25 3.17 -7.81
N ILE A 68 -1.56 4.19 -7.32
CA ILE A 68 -0.31 4.70 -7.89
C ILE A 68 0.82 4.46 -6.88
N LEU A 69 1.87 3.78 -7.32
CA LEU A 69 3.10 3.59 -6.55
C LEU A 69 4.17 4.56 -7.07
N ASN A 70 4.65 5.44 -6.19
CA ASN A 70 5.68 6.42 -6.47
C ASN A 70 6.96 6.10 -5.69
N GLY A 71 8.09 5.99 -6.39
CA GLY A 71 9.39 5.71 -5.79
C GLY A 71 9.95 4.35 -6.18
N ASP A 72 11.05 3.95 -5.54
CA ASP A 72 11.70 2.68 -5.82
C ASP A 72 11.00 1.52 -5.11
N CYS A 73 10.34 0.67 -5.89
CA CYS A 73 9.65 -0.53 -5.41
C CYS A 73 10.45 -1.82 -5.67
N SER A 74 11.75 -1.72 -5.97
CA SER A 74 12.58 -2.89 -6.33
C SER A 74 12.68 -3.96 -5.24
N LYS A 75 12.42 -3.59 -3.99
CA LYS A 75 12.36 -4.51 -2.83
C LYS A 75 10.93 -4.84 -2.37
N MET A 76 9.91 -4.48 -3.12
CA MET A 76 8.51 -4.73 -2.76
C MET A 76 7.96 -5.87 -3.62
N LYS A 77 7.31 -6.84 -2.99
CA LYS A 77 6.81 -8.06 -3.64
C LYS A 77 5.33 -8.27 -3.34
N TYR A 78 4.68 -9.08 -4.17
CA TYR A 78 3.25 -9.42 -4.05
C TYR A 78 2.32 -8.20 -4.13
N ILE A 79 2.62 -7.28 -5.04
CA ILE A 79 1.73 -6.15 -5.37
C ILE A 79 0.75 -6.60 -6.45
N GLY A 80 -0.54 -6.31 -6.25
CA GLY A 80 -1.63 -6.65 -7.18
C GLY A 80 -2.19 -8.05 -6.96
#